data_AF-A0A0U4CUQ6-F1
#
_entry.id   AF-A0A0U4CUQ6-F1
#
_cell.length_a   1.000
_cell.length_b   1.000
_cell.length_c   1.000
_cell.angle_alpha   90.00
_cell.angle_beta   90.00
_cell.angle_gamma   90.00
#
_symmetry.space_group_name_H-M   'P 1'
#
loop_
_entity.id
_entity.type
_entity.pdbx_description
1 polymer ?
#
loop_
_entity_poly.entity_id
_entity_poly.type
_entity_poly.pdbx_seq_one_letter_code
_entity_poly.pdbx_strand_id
1 'polypeptide(L)'
;MTFQLSDGQPAQTHVAAPGESVLDVALNNGIQLQHNCGGVCGCSTCHVYINSGGDDLPEISDKEEDFIDRAENPRINSRLACQCVVQAGTQLVVTIPPQHFLGH
;
A
#
# COMPACT_ATOMS: atom_id res chain seq x y z
N MET A 1 5.35 -10.00 -4.73
CA MET A 1 4.78 -9.21 -3.63
C MET A 1 3.74 -10.02 -2.90
N THR A 2 3.80 -10.03 -1.57
CA THR A 2 2.88 -10.79 -0.72
C THR A 2 2.02 -9.84 0.10
N PHE A 3 0.70 -9.95 0.00
CA PHE A 3 -0.28 -9.20 0.78
C PHE A 3 -0.78 -10.03 1.95
N GLN A 4 -0.73 -9.45 3.14
CA GLN A 4 -1.33 -9.97 4.36
C GLN A 4 -2.60 -9.14 4.64
N LEU A 5 -3.75 -9.80 4.60
CA LEU A 5 -5.05 -9.16 4.74
C LEU A 5 -5.54 -9.26 6.19
N SER A 6 -6.01 -8.15 6.75
CA SER A 6 -6.47 -8.10 8.14
C SER A 6 -7.89 -8.64 8.35
N ASP A 7 -8.59 -8.97 7.26
CA ASP A 7 -9.97 -9.50 7.25
C ASP A 7 -10.06 -11.02 7.44
N GLY A 8 -8.92 -11.69 7.69
CA GLY A 8 -8.83 -13.14 7.90
C GLY A 8 -8.71 -13.95 6.60
N GLN A 9 -8.67 -13.30 5.44
CA GLN A 9 -8.34 -13.97 4.19
C GLN A 9 -6.88 -14.47 4.20
N PRO A 10 -6.58 -15.58 3.49
CA PRO A 10 -5.21 -16.05 3.37
C PRO A 10 -4.34 -15.01 2.67
N ALA A 11 -3.06 -14.98 3.04
CA ALA A 11 -2.09 -14.13 2.36
C ALA A 11 -2.05 -14.47 0.86
N GLN A 12 -1.94 -13.44 0.03
CA GLN A 12 -1.92 -13.59 -1.42
C GLN A 12 -0.59 -13.13 -1.98
N THR A 13 -0.02 -13.90 -2.91
CA THR A 13 1.26 -13.57 -3.54
C THR A 13 1.05 -13.32 -5.02
N HIS A 14 1.43 -12.13 -5.46
CA HIS A 14 1.27 -11.66 -6.84
C HIS A 14 2.60 -11.18 -7.41
N VAL A 15 2.74 -11.31 -8.72
CA VAL A 15 3.86 -10.71 -9.46
C VAL A 15 3.52 -9.24 -9.70
N ALA A 16 4.50 -8.37 -9.45
CA ALA A 16 4.40 -6.96 -9.78
C ALA A 16 5.32 -6.67 -10.96
N ALA A 17 4.81 -5.97 -11.97
CA ALA A 17 5.61 -5.46 -13.06
C ALA A 17 6.39 -4.21 -12.60
N PRO A 18 7.60 -3.99 -13.14
CA PRO A 18 8.34 -2.76 -12.87
C PRO A 18 7.52 -1.53 -13.24
N GLY A 19 7.45 -0.56 -12.33
CA GLY A 19 6.67 0.66 -12.52
C GLY A 19 5.22 0.59 -12.01
N GLU A 20 4.72 -0.57 -11.61
CA GLU A 20 3.45 -0.65 -10.88
C GLU A 20 3.65 -0.19 -9.43
N SER A 21 2.64 0.48 -8.86
CA SER A 21 2.58 0.73 -7.43
C SER A 21 2.01 -0.46 -6.65
N VAL A 22 2.25 -0.52 -5.34
CA VAL A 22 1.57 -1.49 -4.46
C VAL A 22 0.05 -1.39 -4.59
N LEU A 23 -0.49 -0.17 -4.79
CA LEU A 23 -1.91 0.03 -5.05
C LEU A 23 -2.35 -0.64 -6.36
N ASP A 24 -1.63 -0.43 -7.45
CA ASP A 24 -1.97 -1.00 -8.77
C ASP A 24 -2.02 -2.52 -8.71
N VAL A 25 -1.00 -3.14 -8.12
CA VAL A 25 -0.93 -4.60 -8.03
C VAL A 25 -2.03 -5.15 -7.13
N ALA A 26 -2.39 -4.46 -6.04
CA ALA A 26 -3.51 -4.87 -5.21
C ALA A 26 -4.82 -4.88 -6.03
N LEU A 27 -5.14 -3.77 -6.69
CA LEU A 27 -6.39 -3.61 -7.45
C LEU A 27 -6.44 -4.57 -8.66
N ASN A 28 -5.34 -4.71 -9.41
CA ASN A 28 -5.24 -5.59 -10.57
C ASN A 28 -5.48 -7.08 -10.21
N ASN A 29 -5.24 -7.45 -8.96
CA ASN A 29 -5.45 -8.80 -8.45
C ASN A 29 -6.69 -8.94 -7.56
N GLY A 30 -7.60 -7.97 -7.58
CA GLY A 30 -8.88 -8.02 -6.85
C GLY A 30 -8.75 -7.85 -5.33
N ILE A 31 -7.59 -7.41 -4.84
CA ILE A 31 -7.39 -7.04 -3.44
C ILE A 31 -7.94 -5.62 -3.26
N GLN A 32 -8.97 -5.49 -2.43
CA GLN A 32 -9.58 -4.20 -2.17
C GLN A 32 -8.66 -3.32 -1.32
N LEU A 33 -8.38 -2.13 -1.84
CA LEU A 33 -7.65 -1.09 -1.12
C LEU A 33 -8.27 0.27 -1.47
N GLN A 34 -8.71 1.02 -0.45
CA GLN A 34 -9.27 2.36 -0.67
C GLN A 34 -8.24 3.32 -1.27
N HIS A 35 -8.70 4.24 -2.10
CA HIS A 35 -7.85 5.17 -2.85
C HIS A 35 -8.63 6.41 -3.27
N ASN A 36 -9.22 7.13 -2.30
CA ASN A 36 -10.19 8.20 -2.55
C ASN A 36 -9.67 9.35 -3.43
N CYS A 37 -8.35 9.56 -3.49
CA CYS A 37 -7.73 10.55 -4.39
C CYS A 37 -7.34 10.00 -5.77
N GLY A 38 -7.55 8.71 -6.05
CA GLY A 38 -7.12 8.07 -7.29
C GLY A 38 -5.61 7.80 -7.39
N GLY A 39 -4.90 7.74 -6.26
CA GLY A 39 -3.47 7.38 -6.24
C GLY A 39 -2.49 8.55 -6.42
N VAL A 40 -2.94 9.80 -6.29
CA VAL A 40 -2.13 11.01 -6.54
C VAL A 40 -1.48 11.62 -5.29
N CYS A 41 -1.31 10.83 -4.22
CA CYS A 41 -0.82 11.30 -2.91
C CYS A 41 -1.65 12.49 -2.40
N GLY A 42 -2.96 12.33 -2.33
CA GLY A 42 -3.92 13.37 -1.91
C GLY A 42 -4.87 12.92 -0.78
N CYS A 43 -4.65 11.74 -0.22
CA CYS A 43 -5.43 11.17 0.89
C CYS A 43 -4.60 10.09 1.60
N SER A 44 -5.09 9.59 2.73
CA SER A 44 -4.47 8.51 3.51
C SER A 44 -5.13 7.13 3.35
N THR A 45 -6.14 7.00 2.49
CA THR A 45 -6.99 5.79 2.43
C THR A 45 -6.31 4.56 1.82
N CYS A 46 -5.22 4.73 1.06
CA CYS A 46 -4.41 3.62 0.53
C CYS A 46 -3.28 3.21 1.47
N HIS A 47 -3.38 3.56 2.75
CA HIS A 47 -2.39 3.27 3.77
C HIS A 47 -2.16 1.77 3.94
N VAL A 48 -0.89 1.39 3.98
CA VAL A 48 -0.41 0.02 4.19
C VAL A 48 0.81 0.02 5.10
N TYR A 49 1.14 -1.16 5.64
CA TYR A 49 2.41 -1.37 6.33
C TYR A 49 3.36 -2.19 5.45
N ILE A 50 4.58 -1.72 5.27
CA ILE A 50 5.64 -2.47 4.58
C ILE A 50 6.42 -3.27 5.62
N ASN A 51 6.25 -4.58 5.63
CA ASN A 51 6.90 -5.47 6.60
C ASN A 51 8.28 -5.95 6.14
N SER A 52 8.53 -5.95 4.83
CA SER A 52 9.80 -6.34 4.23
C SER A 52 9.95 -5.76 2.82
N GLY A 53 11.20 -5.52 2.41
CA GLY A 53 11.55 -4.98 1.09
C GLY A 53 11.33 -3.48 0.93
N GLY A 54 11.13 -2.74 2.02
CA GLY A 54 10.92 -1.28 1.99
C GLY A 54 12.11 -0.50 1.44
N ASP A 55 13.32 -1.04 1.56
CA ASP A 55 14.55 -0.41 1.05
C ASP A 55 14.62 -0.38 -0.49
N ASP A 56 13.83 -1.24 -1.17
CA ASP A 56 13.73 -1.26 -2.64
C ASP A 56 12.68 -0.27 -3.18
N LEU A 57 11.96 0.43 -2.30
CA LEU A 57 10.94 1.41 -2.65
C LEU A 57 11.55 2.82 -2.78
N PRO A 58 10.88 3.74 -3.50
CA PRO A 58 11.21 5.15 -3.45
C PRO A 58 11.23 5.65 -2.00
N GLU A 59 12.19 6.53 -1.71
CA GLU A 59 12.22 7.27 -0.47
C GLU A 59 10.86 7.95 -0.24
N ILE A 60 10.44 7.95 1.01
CA ILE A 60 9.23 8.64 1.42
C ILE A 60 9.42 10.15 1.18
N SER A 61 8.37 10.80 0.68
CA SER A 61 8.39 12.25 0.48
C SER A 61 7.70 12.96 1.64
N ASP A 62 8.08 14.21 1.92
CA ASP A 62 7.43 15.06 2.95
C ASP A 62 5.90 15.08 2.80
N LYS A 63 5.42 15.15 1.55
CA LYS A 63 3.99 15.13 1.24
C LYS A 63 3.34 13.79 1.61
N GLU A 64 4.03 12.68 1.39
CA GLU A 64 3.55 11.36 1.77
C GLU A 64 3.46 11.24 3.31
N GLU A 65 4.48 11.72 4.02
CA GLU A 65 4.50 11.76 5.50
C GLU A 65 3.32 12.54 6.07
N ASP A 66 3.06 13.75 5.54
CA ASP A 66 1.92 14.60 5.95
C ASP A 66 0.57 13.88 5.87
N PHE A 67 0.39 13.00 4.88
CA PHE A 67 -0.84 12.22 4.74
C PHE A 67 -0.84 10.95 5.60
N ILE A 68 0.31 10.31 5.80
CA ILE A 68 0.42 9.15 6.71
C ILE A 68 0.07 9.52 8.14
N ASP A 69 0.44 10.72 8.60
CA ASP A 69 0.06 11.23 9.93
C ASP A 69 -1.46 11.32 10.13
N ARG A 70 -2.22 11.35 9.04
CA ARG A 70 -3.69 11.40 9.01
C ARG A 70 -4.31 10.04 8.74
N ALA A 71 -3.52 8.98 8.64
CA ALA A 71 -4.00 7.62 8.48
C ALA A 71 -4.53 7.05 9.80
N GLU A 72 -5.28 5.95 9.73
CA GLU A 72 -5.74 5.24 10.91
C GLU A 72 -4.59 4.37 11.46
N ASN A 73 -4.19 4.60 12.71
CA ASN A 73 -3.13 3.85 13.39
C ASN A 73 -1.78 3.82 12.62
N PRO A 74 -1.16 4.98 12.31
CA PRO A 74 0.11 5.02 11.61
C PRO A 74 1.23 4.42 12.46
N ARG A 75 2.23 3.88 11.77
CA ARG A 75 3.40 3.19 12.29
C ARG A 75 4.64 3.62 11.52
N ILE A 76 5.83 3.37 12.09
CA ILE A 76 7.10 3.71 11.44
C ILE A 76 7.28 3.08 10.04
N ASN A 77 6.67 1.92 9.80
CA ASN A 77 6.72 1.24 8.51
C ASN A 77 5.48 1.50 7.64
N SER A 78 4.74 2.58 7.93
CA SER A 78 3.59 2.99 7.13
C SER A 78 4.05 3.61 5.82
N ARG A 79 3.33 3.29 4.76
CA ARG A 79 3.46 3.95 3.47
C ARG A 79 2.09 4.15 2.84
N LEU A 80 2.00 5.06 1.87
CA LEU A 80 0.86 5.12 0.97
C LEU A 80 1.10 4.18 -0.21
N ALA A 81 0.27 3.16 -0.38
CA ALA A 81 0.48 2.14 -1.40
C ALA A 81 0.61 2.70 -2.83
N CYS A 82 -0.03 3.83 -3.13
CA CYS A 82 0.10 4.51 -4.42
C CYS A 82 1.48 5.14 -4.67
N GLN A 83 2.27 5.39 -3.62
CA GLN A 83 3.62 5.95 -3.73
C GLN A 83 4.71 4.87 -3.71
N CYS A 84 4.35 3.63 -3.37
CA CYS A 84 5.26 2.49 -3.36
C CYS A 84 5.40 1.89 -4.77
N VAL A 85 6.08 2.58 -5.68
CA VAL A 85 6.36 2.09 -7.04
C VAL A 85 7.49 1.05 -7.00
N VAL A 86 7.24 -0.15 -7.52
CA VAL A 86 8.22 -1.24 -7.47
C VAL A 86 9.15 -1.27 -8.67
N GLN A 87 10.37 -1.75 -8.46
CA GLN A 87 11.33 -2.02 -9.52
C GLN A 87 11.35 -3.52 -9.89
N ALA A 88 12.10 -3.85 -10.94
CA ALA A 88 12.29 -5.24 -11.34
C ALA A 88 12.98 -6.04 -10.21
N GLY A 89 12.37 -7.16 -9.81
CA GLY A 89 12.93 -8.05 -8.80
C GLY A 89 12.63 -7.68 -7.35
N THR A 90 11.92 -6.57 -7.11
CA THR A 90 11.52 -6.15 -5.76
C THR A 90 10.62 -7.19 -5.09
N GLN A 91 10.97 -7.59 -3.85
CA GLN A 91 10.19 -8.53 -3.04
C GLN A 91 9.61 -7.83 -1.81
N LEU A 92 8.32 -7.50 -1.86
CA LEU A 92 7.61 -6.87 -0.74
C LEU A 92 6.75 -7.86 0.03
N VAL A 93 6.70 -7.66 1.35
CA VAL A 93 5.63 -8.16 2.22
C VAL A 93 4.87 -6.97 2.75
N VAL A 94 3.58 -6.89 2.42
CA VAL A 94 2.71 -5.74 2.71
C VAL A 94 1.54 -6.21 3.56
N THR A 95 1.22 -5.50 4.64
CA THR A 95 -0.04 -5.68 5.37
C THR A 95 -1.03 -4.60 4.95
N ILE A 96 -2.24 -5.02 4.61
CA ILE A 96 -3.38 -4.13 4.45
C ILE A 96 -4.11 -4.07 5.80
N PRO A 97 -4.10 -2.92 6.50
CA PRO A 97 -4.83 -2.76 7.75
C PRO A 97 -6.34 -2.85 7.50
N PRO A 98 -7.17 -3.10 8.54
CA PRO A 98 -8.61 -3.03 8.41
C PRO A 98 -9.03 -1.69 7.81
N GLN A 99 -9.90 -1.72 6.80
CA GLN A 99 -10.40 -0.52 6.14
C GLN A 99 -11.89 -0.34 6.45
N HIS A 100 -12.25 0.84 6.97
CA HIS A 100 -13.65 1.21 7.15
C HIS A 100 -14.22 1.74 5.83
N PHE A 101 -14.94 0.88 5.11
CA PHE A 101 -15.70 1.27 3.93
C PHE A 101 -17.04 1.88 4.38
N LEU A 102 -17.09 3.21 4.50
CA LEU A 102 -18.36 3.92 4.57
C LEU A 102 -18.93 3.96 3.15
N GLY A 103 -19.81 3.02 2.85
CA GLY A 103 -20.30 2.75 1.50
C GLY A 103 -20.96 3.94 0.80
N HIS A 104 -20.91 3.89 -0.53
CA HIS A 104 -21.88 4.49 -1.43
C HIS A 104 -22.38 3.41 -2.39
#